data_AF-A0A674JS88-F1
#
_entry.id   AF-A0A674JS88-F1
#
_cell.length_a   1.000
_cell.length_b   1.000
_cell.length_c   1.000
_cell.angle_alpha   90.00
_cell.angle_beta   90.00
_cell.angle_gamma   90.00
#
_symmetry.space_group_name_H-M   'P 1'
#
loop_
_entity.id
_entity.type
_entity.pdbx_description
1 polymer ?
#
loop_
_entity_poly.entity_id
_entity_poly.type
_entity_poly.pdbx_seq_one_letter_code
_entity_poly.pdbx_strand_id
1 'polypeptide(L)'
;MTVGCVAGDEESYDVFKALFDPIIKDRHGGYKPSDQHKTDLNPDNLQGGDDLDPNYVLSSRVRTGRSIRGFCLPPHCSRGERRAIEKLSVEALASLEGDLNGKYYALKNMTDAEQQQLIDDHFLFDKPVSPLLLASGMARDWPDGRGIWELVPAFPFLSRKLRFSV
;
A
#
# COMPACT_ATOMS: atom_id res chain seq x y z
N MET A 1 16.04 0.26 -14.08
CA MET A 1 16.10 1.74 -13.99
C MET A 1 15.07 2.19 -12.98
N THR A 2 15.43 3.05 -12.03
CA THR A 2 14.50 3.62 -11.03
C THR A 2 13.84 4.89 -11.60
N VAL A 3 12.69 5.30 -11.04
CA VAL A 3 11.97 6.51 -11.49
C VAL A 3 12.71 7.80 -11.08
N GLY A 4 13.28 7.83 -9.87
CA GLY A 4 14.14 8.93 -9.41
C GLY A 4 13.43 10.17 -8.87
N CYS A 5 12.09 10.21 -8.88
CA CYS A 5 11.29 11.26 -8.27
C CYS A 5 10.05 10.68 -7.56
N VAL A 6 9.47 11.45 -6.63
CA VAL A 6 8.26 11.11 -5.89
C VAL A 6 7.35 12.34 -5.77
N ALA A 7 6.05 12.12 -5.66
CA ALA A 7 5.08 13.17 -5.38
C ALA A 7 4.93 13.37 -3.87
N GLY A 8 4.76 14.63 -3.44
CA GLY A 8 4.52 14.99 -2.05
C GLY A 8 3.03 15.09 -1.68
N ASP A 9 2.17 15.30 -2.67
CA ASP A 9 0.72 15.50 -2.59
C ASP A 9 0.06 15.21 -3.96
N GLU A 10 -1.26 15.42 -4.07
CA GLU A 10 -2.02 15.22 -5.32
C GLU A 10 -1.59 16.24 -6.39
N GLU A 11 -1.39 17.49 -5.98
CA GLU A 11 -1.05 18.64 -6.81
C GLU A 11 0.35 18.57 -7.43
N SER A 12 1.27 17.80 -6.82
CA SER A 12 2.64 17.59 -7.30
C SER A 12 2.67 17.17 -8.78
N TYR A 13 1.72 16.32 -9.21
CA TYR A 13 1.65 15.85 -10.59
C TYR A 13 1.28 16.97 -11.58
N ASP A 14 0.48 17.96 -11.16
CA ASP A 14 0.08 19.09 -12.00
C ASP A 14 1.12 20.23 -11.95
N VAL A 15 1.56 20.62 -10.75
CA VAL A 15 2.50 21.73 -10.54
C VAL A 15 3.86 21.42 -11.20
N PHE A 16 4.30 20.16 -11.12
CA PHE A 16 5.57 19.71 -11.69
C PHE A 16 5.37 18.82 -12.93
N LYS A 17 4.26 18.96 -13.65
CA LYS A 17 3.95 18.17 -14.85
C LYS A 17 5.04 18.19 -15.91
N ALA A 18 5.76 19.30 -16.05
CA ALA A 18 6.87 19.42 -17.01
C ALA A 18 8.01 18.41 -16.72
N LEU A 19 8.14 17.98 -15.46
CA LEU A 19 9.03 16.90 -15.02
C LEU A 19 8.33 15.54 -15.03
N PHE A 20 7.11 15.45 -14.48
CA PHE A 20 6.41 14.17 -14.33
C PHE A 20 5.93 13.57 -15.66
N ASP A 21 5.40 14.37 -16.58
CA ASP A 21 4.81 13.89 -17.84
C ASP A 21 5.82 13.10 -18.69
N PRO A 22 7.05 13.59 -18.96
CA PRO A 22 8.05 12.82 -19.69
C PRO A 22 8.46 11.54 -18.96
N ILE A 23 8.62 11.60 -17.63
CA ILE A 23 9.01 10.44 -16.81
C ILE A 23 7.93 9.36 -16.85
N ILE A 24 6.65 9.74 -16.72
CA ILE A 24 5.51 8.83 -16.80
C ILE A 24 5.47 8.19 -18.18
N LYS A 25 5.61 8.99 -19.25
CA LYS A 25 5.64 8.49 -20.62
C LYS A 25 6.73 7.44 -20.82
N ASP A 26 7.95 7.74 -20.40
CA ASP A 26 9.09 6.82 -20.56
C ASP A 26 8.92 5.56 -19.70
N ARG A 27 8.46 5.72 -18.45
CA ARG A 27 8.28 4.60 -17.52
C ARG A 27 7.12 3.68 -17.92
N HIS A 28 6.08 4.22 -18.55
CA HIS A 28 4.84 3.52 -18.89
C HIS A 28 4.69 3.25 -20.39
N GLY A 29 5.79 3.10 -21.13
CA GLY A 29 5.77 2.57 -22.50
C GLY A 29 5.13 3.50 -23.52
N GLY A 30 5.30 4.81 -23.35
CA GLY A 30 4.80 5.83 -24.28
C GLY A 30 3.47 6.47 -23.87
N TYR A 31 3.00 6.25 -22.65
CA TYR A 31 1.76 6.83 -22.12
C TYR A 31 1.79 8.37 -22.17
N LYS A 32 0.91 8.97 -22.95
CA LYS A 32 0.92 10.42 -23.23
C LYS A 32 0.09 11.18 -22.20
N PRO A 33 0.35 12.48 -22.00
CA PRO A 33 -0.51 13.33 -21.16
C PRO A 33 -1.97 13.42 -21.62
N SER A 34 -2.24 13.13 -22.90
CA SER A 34 -3.59 13.08 -23.47
C SER A 34 -4.31 11.74 -23.26
N ASP A 35 -3.58 10.71 -22.87
CA ASP A 35 -4.16 9.38 -22.69
C ASP A 35 -4.96 9.33 -21.38
N GLN A 36 -5.96 8.45 -21.32
CA GLN A 36 -6.83 8.30 -20.15
C GLN A 36 -6.70 6.90 -19.56
N HIS A 37 -6.55 6.84 -18.25
CA HIS A 37 -6.51 5.57 -17.53
C HIS A 37 -7.92 5.02 -17.40
N LYS A 38 -8.11 3.75 -17.76
CA LYS A 38 -9.36 3.03 -17.54
C LYS A 38 -9.18 2.08 -16.37
N THR A 39 -10.08 2.16 -15.41
CA THR A 39 -10.12 1.26 -14.25
C THR A 39 -11.24 0.24 -14.46
N ASP A 40 -10.90 -1.04 -14.33
CA ASP A 40 -11.85 -2.15 -14.26
C ASP A 40 -11.49 -2.99 -13.03
N LEU A 41 -12.40 -3.03 -12.06
CA LEU A 41 -12.28 -3.84 -10.85
C LEU A 41 -13.38 -4.91 -10.78
N ASN A 42 -14.01 -5.23 -11.92
CA ASN A 42 -14.97 -6.32 -12.01
C ASN A 42 -14.22 -7.66 -12.16
N PRO A 43 -14.22 -8.54 -11.16
CA PRO A 43 -13.54 -9.83 -11.26
C PRO A 43 -14.17 -10.75 -12.33
N ASP A 44 -15.45 -10.55 -12.68
CA ASP A 44 -16.14 -11.39 -13.68
C ASP A 44 -15.60 -11.19 -15.10
N ASN A 45 -14.87 -10.10 -15.34
CA ASN A 45 -14.20 -9.86 -16.61
C ASN A 45 -12.87 -10.64 -16.73
N LEU A 46 -12.38 -11.26 -15.65
CA LEU A 46 -11.20 -12.12 -15.67
C LEU A 46 -11.55 -13.47 -16.32
N GLN A 47 -10.79 -13.88 -17.32
CA GLN A 47 -10.97 -15.15 -18.02
C GLN A 47 -9.91 -16.17 -17.56
N GLY A 48 -10.36 -17.25 -16.91
CA GLY A 48 -9.50 -18.30 -16.36
C GLY A 48 -8.70 -17.86 -15.13
N GLY A 49 -7.58 -18.54 -14.87
CA GLY A 49 -6.69 -18.24 -13.73
C GLY A 49 -7.09 -18.94 -12.42
N ASP A 50 -8.15 -19.74 -12.46
CA ASP A 50 -8.65 -20.60 -11.39
C ASP A 50 -7.92 -21.94 -11.30
N ASP A 51 -7.13 -22.31 -12.31
CA ASP A 51 -6.51 -23.63 -12.48
C ASP A 51 -4.98 -23.58 -12.71
N LEU A 52 -4.31 -22.52 -12.25
CA LEU A 52 -2.86 -22.42 -12.33
C LEU A 52 -2.17 -23.64 -11.68
N ASP A 53 -1.26 -24.30 -12.41
CA ASP A 53 -0.65 -25.55 -11.97
C ASP A 53 0.07 -25.39 -10.61
N PRO A 54 -0.42 -26.04 -9.53
CA PRO A 54 0.12 -25.87 -8.19
C PRO A 54 1.51 -26.49 -8.01
N ASN A 55 1.99 -27.31 -8.96
CA ASN A 55 3.37 -27.79 -8.95
C ASN A 55 4.38 -26.67 -9.28
N TYR A 56 3.91 -25.58 -9.90
CA TYR A 56 4.73 -24.44 -10.30
C TYR A 56 4.34 -23.16 -9.54
N VAL A 57 3.04 -22.91 -9.34
CA VAL A 57 2.55 -21.70 -8.69
C VAL A 57 2.33 -21.95 -7.20
N LEU A 58 3.32 -21.57 -6.39
CA LEU A 58 3.29 -21.77 -4.94
C LEU A 58 2.25 -20.90 -4.22
N SER A 59 2.04 -19.67 -4.70
CA SER A 59 1.03 -18.74 -4.16
C SER A 59 0.68 -17.65 -5.16
N SER A 60 -0.55 -17.15 -5.07
CA SER A 60 -1.06 -16.04 -5.89
C SER A 60 -1.42 -14.85 -5.01
N ARG A 61 -1.03 -13.64 -5.41
CA ARG A 61 -1.28 -12.42 -4.62
C ARG A 61 -1.53 -11.21 -5.51
N VAL A 62 -2.61 -10.48 -5.23
CA VAL A 62 -2.91 -9.17 -5.82
C VAL A 62 -2.68 -8.09 -4.77
N ARG A 63 -1.97 -7.01 -5.13
CA ARG A 63 -1.71 -5.86 -4.25
C ARG A 63 -1.93 -4.55 -5.00
N THR A 64 -2.57 -3.59 -4.35
CA THR A 64 -2.69 -2.22 -4.83
C THR A 64 -2.45 -1.22 -3.70
N GLY A 65 -2.19 0.05 -4.03
CA GLY A 65 -2.05 1.15 -3.08
C GLY A 65 -3.15 2.20 -3.29
N ARG A 66 -3.53 2.91 -2.23
CA ARG A 66 -4.49 4.02 -2.28
C ARG A 66 -3.96 5.15 -1.42
N SER A 67 -4.23 6.38 -1.85
CA SER A 67 -4.00 7.61 -1.09
C SER A 67 -5.34 8.26 -0.80
N ILE A 68 -5.44 8.97 0.32
CA ILE A 68 -6.67 9.67 0.73
C ILE A 68 -6.54 11.13 0.32
N ARG A 69 -7.46 11.61 -0.53
CA ARG A 69 -7.48 13.00 -0.99
C ARG A 69 -7.53 13.98 0.18
N GLY A 70 -6.82 15.09 0.04
CA GLY A 70 -6.74 16.15 1.06
C GLY A 70 -5.65 15.93 2.12
N PHE A 71 -4.85 14.87 1.99
CA PHE A 71 -3.66 14.64 2.81
C PHE A 71 -2.42 14.52 1.94
N CYS A 72 -1.28 15.01 2.43
CA CYS A 72 -0.01 14.81 1.77
C CYS A 72 0.40 13.33 1.72
N LEU A 73 1.19 12.97 0.72
CA LEU A 73 1.78 11.64 0.53
C LEU A 73 2.94 11.39 1.50
N PRO A 74 3.40 10.13 1.68
CA PRO A 74 4.42 9.77 2.65
C PRO A 74 5.72 10.59 2.64
N PRO A 75 6.24 11.04 1.48
CA PRO A 75 7.42 11.91 1.47
C PRO A 75 7.22 13.19 2.30
N HIS A 76 6.01 13.75 2.31
CA HIS A 76 5.74 15.08 2.87
C HIS A 76 4.80 15.11 4.08
N CYS A 77 3.98 14.09 4.29
CA CYS A 77 2.99 14.09 5.36
C CYS A 77 3.59 14.39 6.74
N SER A 78 2.88 15.22 7.50
CA SER A 78 3.16 15.48 8.90
C SER A 78 2.73 14.31 9.80
N ARG A 79 3.21 14.28 11.06
CA ARG A 79 2.70 13.32 12.06
C ARG A 79 1.19 13.44 12.26
N GLY A 80 0.65 14.66 12.18
CA GLY A 80 -0.79 14.90 12.35
C GLY A 80 -1.63 14.29 11.24
N GLU A 81 -1.27 14.57 9.98
CA GLU A 81 -1.93 13.98 8.80
C GLU A 81 -1.82 12.44 8.81
N ARG A 82 -0.64 11.92 9.13
CA ARG A 82 -0.42 10.47 9.22
C ARG A 82 -1.34 9.79 10.23
N ARG A 83 -1.46 10.36 11.44
CA ARG A 83 -2.37 9.86 12.49
C ARG A 83 -3.85 9.99 12.11
N ALA A 84 -4.21 11.05 11.38
CA ALA A 84 -5.57 11.22 10.88
C ALA A 84 -5.92 10.13 9.85
N ILE A 85 -5.00 9.81 8.93
CA ILE A 85 -5.14 8.71 7.97
C ILE A 85 -5.22 7.37 8.69
N GLU A 86 -4.33 7.10 9.66
CA GLU A 86 -4.36 5.89 10.49
C GLU A 86 -5.74 5.71 11.12
N LYS A 87 -6.24 6.73 11.83
CA LYS A 87 -7.55 6.69 12.48
C LYS A 87 -8.69 6.40 11.49
N LEU A 88 -8.81 7.20 10.44
CA LEU A 88 -9.88 7.08 9.43
C LEU A 88 -9.88 5.68 8.81
N SER A 89 -8.70 5.16 8.51
CA SER A 89 -8.59 3.88 7.85
C SER A 89 -8.87 2.70 8.77
N VAL A 90 -8.44 2.77 10.04
CA VAL A 90 -8.79 1.76 11.04
C VAL A 90 -10.29 1.74 11.29
N GLU A 91 -10.93 2.91 11.35
CA GLU A 91 -12.39 3.02 11.50
C GLU A 91 -13.14 2.38 10.32
N ALA A 92 -12.73 2.67 9.08
CA ALA A 92 -13.34 2.09 7.89
C ALA A 92 -13.10 0.58 7.75
N LEU A 93 -11.94 0.08 8.17
CA LEU A 93 -11.67 -1.36 8.16
C LEU A 93 -12.39 -2.10 9.27
N ALA A 94 -12.59 -1.46 10.44
CA ALA A 94 -13.34 -2.03 11.55
C ALA A 94 -14.84 -2.18 11.27
N SER A 95 -15.38 -1.50 10.25
CA SER A 95 -16.75 -1.72 9.79
C SER A 95 -16.88 -2.88 8.79
N LEU A 96 -15.79 -3.57 8.44
CA LEU A 96 -15.86 -4.76 7.58
C LEU A 96 -16.36 -5.96 8.38
N GLU A 97 -17.29 -6.71 7.79
CA GLU A 97 -17.94 -7.86 8.41
C GLU A 97 -17.69 -9.15 7.61
N GLY A 98 -18.14 -10.29 8.16
CA GLY A 98 -18.02 -11.60 7.52
C GLY A 98 -16.56 -11.99 7.26
N ASP A 99 -16.28 -12.48 6.05
CA ASP A 99 -14.94 -12.92 5.63
C ASP A 99 -13.91 -11.79 5.54
N LEU A 100 -14.34 -10.53 5.72
CA LEU A 100 -13.48 -9.34 5.73
C LEU A 100 -13.30 -8.73 7.13
N ASN A 101 -13.86 -9.35 8.16
CA ASN A 101 -13.62 -8.94 9.53
C ASN A 101 -12.13 -9.12 9.90
N GLY A 102 -11.61 -8.25 10.75
CA GLY A 102 -10.20 -8.27 11.10
C GLY A 102 -9.81 -7.49 12.34
N LYS A 103 -8.50 -7.41 12.57
CA LYS A 103 -7.89 -6.73 13.70
C LYS A 103 -6.77 -5.83 13.20
N TYR A 104 -6.66 -4.66 13.85
CA TYR A 104 -5.58 -3.72 13.64
C TYR A 104 -4.43 -3.95 14.63
N TYR A 105 -3.21 -3.94 14.13
CA TYR A 105 -1.97 -4.01 14.90
C TYR A 105 -1.13 -2.76 14.64
N ALA A 106 -1.12 -1.84 15.60
CA ALA A 106 -0.26 -0.66 15.55
C ALA A 106 1.20 -1.06 15.80
N LEU A 107 2.13 -0.66 14.92
CA LEU A 107 3.54 -1.06 15.03
C LEU A 107 4.19 -0.56 16.34
N LYS A 108 3.77 0.60 16.84
CA LYS A 108 4.29 1.19 18.09
C LYS A 108 4.03 0.35 19.35
N ASN A 109 3.00 -0.49 19.34
CA ASN A 109 2.55 -1.26 20.49
C ASN A 109 2.61 -2.78 20.24
N MET A 110 3.27 -3.19 19.14
CA MET A 110 3.36 -4.59 18.76
C MET A 110 4.27 -5.34 19.74
N THR A 111 3.78 -6.44 20.29
CA THR A 111 4.59 -7.32 21.14
C THR A 111 5.55 -8.15 20.29
N ASP A 112 6.65 -8.65 20.87
CA ASP A 112 7.61 -9.52 20.18
C ASP A 112 6.93 -10.78 19.61
N ALA A 113 5.93 -11.32 20.32
CA ALA A 113 5.16 -12.48 19.88
C ALA A 113 4.28 -12.15 18.65
N GLU A 114 3.55 -11.02 18.68
CA GLU A 114 2.76 -10.56 17.52
C GLU A 114 3.68 -10.22 16.34
N GLN A 115 4.85 -9.64 16.61
CA GLN A 115 5.84 -9.32 15.59
C GLN A 115 6.37 -10.59 14.93
N GLN A 116 6.75 -11.60 15.72
CA GLN A 116 7.25 -12.87 15.20
C GLN A 116 6.19 -13.60 14.39
N GLN A 117 4.95 -13.65 14.87
CA GLN A 117 3.83 -14.23 14.13
C GLN A 117 3.66 -13.55 12.75
N LEU A 118 3.66 -12.21 12.72
CA LEU A 118 3.58 -11.47 11.47
C LEU A 118 4.82 -11.65 10.58
N ILE A 119 6.00 -11.97 11.11
CA ILE A 119 7.18 -12.33 10.31
C ILE A 119 7.00 -13.71 9.69
N ASP A 120 6.60 -14.70 10.50
CA ASP A 120 6.41 -16.09 10.11
C ASP A 120 5.33 -16.23 9.03
N ASP A 121 4.28 -15.42 9.14
CA ASP A 121 3.23 -15.36 8.13
C ASP A 121 3.68 -14.63 6.84
N HIS A 122 4.86 -13.99 6.83
CA HIS A 122 5.36 -13.08 5.78
C HIS A 122 4.55 -11.78 5.63
N PHE A 123 4.04 -11.28 6.76
CA PHE A 123 3.05 -10.20 6.85
C PHE A 123 3.65 -8.86 7.25
N LEU A 124 4.68 -8.87 8.12
CA LEU A 124 5.34 -7.66 8.62
C LEU A 124 6.12 -6.93 7.52
N PHE A 125 6.20 -5.62 7.64
CA PHE A 125 7.17 -4.82 6.89
C PHE A 125 8.15 -4.20 7.87
N ASP A 126 9.43 -4.36 7.57
CA ASP A 126 10.50 -3.82 8.40
C ASP A 126 10.56 -2.30 8.31
N LYS A 127 11.28 -1.71 9.27
CA LYS A 127 11.68 -0.31 9.22
C LYS A 127 12.23 0.00 7.82
N PRO A 128 11.81 1.09 7.16
CA PRO A 128 12.30 1.44 5.84
C PRO A 128 13.83 1.56 5.81
N VAL A 129 14.50 0.59 5.18
CA VAL A 129 15.96 0.62 4.93
C VAL A 129 16.30 0.93 3.47
N SER A 130 15.28 0.93 2.60
CA SER A 130 15.47 1.21 1.17
C SER A 130 15.99 2.64 0.98
N PRO A 131 17.08 2.83 0.20
CA PRO A 131 17.58 4.16 -0.13
C PRO A 131 16.51 5.06 -0.76
N LEU A 132 15.58 4.50 -1.53
CA LEU A 132 14.48 5.27 -2.14
C LEU A 132 13.56 5.87 -1.06
N LEU A 133 13.19 5.09 -0.05
CA LEU A 133 12.29 5.51 1.03
C LEU A 133 12.98 6.50 1.98
N LEU A 134 14.27 6.27 2.26
CA LEU A 134 15.06 7.13 3.13
C LEU A 134 15.35 8.49 2.46
N ALA A 135 15.83 8.49 1.22
CA ALA A 135 16.19 9.71 0.50
C ALA A 135 14.98 10.60 0.17
N SER A 136 13.78 10.03 0.07
CA SER A 136 12.52 10.77 -0.13
C SER A 136 11.86 11.24 1.17
N GLY A 137 12.43 10.93 2.34
CA GLY A 137 11.88 11.35 3.63
C GLY A 137 10.67 10.55 4.12
N MET A 138 10.33 9.42 3.49
CA MET A 138 9.18 8.58 3.87
C MET A 138 9.36 7.87 5.22
N ALA A 139 10.61 7.70 5.67
CA ALA A 139 10.93 7.01 6.93
C ALA A 139 10.79 7.87 8.20
N ARG A 140 10.38 9.13 8.08
CA ARG A 140 10.24 10.06 9.22
C ARG A 140 9.29 9.52 10.28
N ASP A 141 9.65 9.77 11.54
CA ASP A 141 8.88 9.47 12.76
C ASP A 141 8.52 7.98 12.96
N TRP A 142 9.18 7.06 12.25
CA TRP A 142 8.93 5.63 12.42
C TRP A 142 9.02 5.19 13.90
N PRO A 143 8.08 4.40 14.45
CA PRO A 143 6.93 3.74 13.80
C PRO A 143 5.57 4.49 13.92
N ASP A 144 5.57 5.78 14.26
CA ASP A 144 4.35 6.55 14.52
C ASP A 144 3.39 6.55 13.32
N GLY A 145 2.12 6.21 13.56
CA GLY A 145 1.04 6.19 12.57
C GLY A 145 1.08 5.02 11.58
N ARG A 146 1.88 3.97 11.86
CA ARG A 146 2.01 2.78 11.01
C ARG A 146 1.44 1.56 11.70
N GLY A 147 0.82 0.69 10.91
CA GLY A 147 0.27 -0.56 11.40
C GLY A 147 -0.21 -1.46 10.27
N ILE A 148 -0.69 -2.63 10.68
CA ILE A 148 -1.15 -3.69 9.79
C ILE A 148 -2.58 -4.03 10.17
N TRP A 149 -3.45 -4.14 9.17
CA TRP A 149 -4.75 -4.78 9.34
C TRP A 149 -4.68 -6.20 8.80
N GLU A 150 -5.14 -7.15 9.63
CA GLU A 150 -5.19 -8.56 9.30
C GLU A 150 -6.60 -9.09 9.50
N LEU A 151 -7.07 -9.93 8.58
CA LEU A 151 -8.38 -10.57 8.72
C LEU A 151 -8.36 -11.65 9.80
N VAL A 152 -9.48 -11.81 10.50
CA VAL A 152 -9.64 -12.76 11.61
C VAL A 152 -10.94 -13.55 11.43
N PRO A 153 -10.91 -14.91 11.44
CA PRO A 153 -9.72 -15.75 11.59
C PRO A 153 -8.80 -15.70 10.36
N ALA A 154 -7.50 -15.91 10.56
CA ALA A 154 -6.54 -15.98 9.48
C ALA A 154 -6.88 -17.18 8.58
N PHE A 155 -7.23 -16.93 7.32
CA PHE A 155 -7.49 -18.00 6.35
C PHE A 155 -6.16 -18.59 5.87
N PRO A 156 -5.98 -19.93 5.94
CA PRO A 156 -4.71 -20.58 5.58
C PRO A 156 -4.31 -20.43 4.10
N PHE A 157 -5.26 -20.11 3.22
CA PHE A 157 -5.03 -20.04 1.76
C PHE A 157 -5.46 -18.71 1.11
N LEU A 158 -6.06 -17.78 1.87
CA LEU A 158 -6.53 -16.49 1.36
C LEU A 158 -6.11 -15.35 2.30
N SER A 159 -4.86 -14.89 2.16
CA SER A 159 -4.41 -13.69 2.86
C SER A 159 -4.85 -12.43 2.09
N ARG A 160 -5.93 -11.78 2.53
CA ARG A 160 -6.24 -10.40 2.13
C ARG A 160 -5.72 -9.46 3.21
N LYS A 161 -4.98 -8.43 2.81
CA LYS A 161 -4.37 -7.47 3.75
C LYS A 161 -4.54 -6.05 3.29
N LEU A 162 -4.76 -5.17 4.26
CA LEU A 162 -4.52 -3.75 4.08
C LEU A 162 -3.28 -3.34 4.88
N ARG A 163 -2.31 -2.74 4.19
CA ARG A 163 -1.11 -2.19 4.81
C ARG A 163 -1.21 -0.67 4.85
N PHE A 164 -0.94 -0.08 6.01
CA PHE A 164 -0.81 1.36 6.16
C PHE A 164 0.65 1.74 6.08
N SER A 165 1.11 2.01 4.85
CA SER A 165 2.41 2.63 4.61
C SER A 165 2.18 4.10 4.26
N VAL A 166 1.84 4.90 5.28
CA VAL A 166 1.86 6.37 5.19
C VAL A 166 3.21 6.96 5.55
#